data_AF-A0A1Z8M0Q0-F1
#
_entry.id   AF-A0A1Z8M0Q0-F1
#
_cell.length_a   1.000
_cell.length_b   1.000
_cell.length_c   1.000
_cell.angle_alpha   90.00
_cell.angle_beta   90.00
_cell.angle_gamma   90.00
#
_symmetry.space_group_name_H-M   'P 1'
#
loop_
_entity.id
_entity.type
_entity.pdbx_description
1 polymer ?
#
loop_
_entity_poly.entity_id
_entity_poly.type
_entity_poly.pdbx_seq_one_letter_code
_entity_poly.pdbx_strand_id
1 'polypeptide(L)'
;MISDYFQNRTMQDPAVSMIQLPMKFKSRRTNTATVPKTTPEAYYVDIFDVEGAGCIRHIWFLFAKGRRIEITVDGAEKPQVDMPLKSFFGIMHDWTPYFIDNAAFTVLPNYETPQMPGNPGYNLWLPIPFSQSCRIRLYVDQPPDGRVNGLHGSVCTMVDWHQYEDDRSLTPFRFHAEHHLYKPAPARNSAYQIADVDGTGFMAGVVLGSRQRNYTDMIYHTGGMSILIDGENQPNVIRGTNMEDDFGFSWGFHVKNGRWIGSPYHKWGGHLDQDGVIYRFFGPDPIAFDSSISFSCGSRDDEIETVAYYYKVPDTESSPVVTPTQWLISGFYENGDDWDNFNTAEEIESIPLDQWTAHFSDDTYFIRKVSANRGWIDFRFSGIDPQLHAGHFAGRSMYASAILDSDVDKDMTLRLSFDDWFKVWVNGQLVGTWQNDSNFETIRIPVQLKKGRNEFLLKSNNIGHEWNSWVANFVLE
;
A
#
# COMPACT_ATOMS: atom_id res chain seq x y z
N MET A 1 21.82 -1.40 -44.30
CA MET A 1 22.13 -0.62 -43.08
C MET A 1 20.84 -0.46 -42.30
N ILE A 2 20.74 -1.08 -41.12
CA ILE A 2 19.67 -0.77 -40.17
C ILE A 2 19.97 0.66 -39.68
N SER A 3 19.01 1.56 -39.82
CA SER A 3 19.15 2.97 -39.45
C SER A 3 19.56 3.13 -37.97
N ASP A 4 20.62 3.90 -37.71
CA ASP A 4 21.05 4.28 -36.35
C ASP A 4 20.15 5.34 -35.69
N TYR A 5 19.05 5.72 -36.36
CA TYR A 5 18.13 6.76 -35.89
C TYR A 5 17.59 6.54 -34.47
N PHE A 6 17.39 5.28 -34.07
CA PHE A 6 16.88 4.91 -32.74
C PHE A 6 17.99 4.60 -31.72
N GLN A 7 19.26 4.77 -32.08
CA GLN A 7 20.37 4.57 -31.16
C GLN A 7 20.27 5.57 -30.01
N ASN A 8 20.34 5.06 -28.77
CA ASN A 8 20.30 5.83 -27.52
C ASN A 8 19.01 6.65 -27.31
N ARG A 9 17.94 6.34 -28.04
CA ARG A 9 16.61 6.92 -27.78
C ARG A 9 15.78 6.01 -26.91
N THR A 10 15.05 6.60 -25.96
CA THR A 10 14.06 5.91 -25.15
C THR A 10 12.65 6.34 -25.55
N MET A 11 11.68 5.47 -25.28
CA MET A 11 10.26 5.77 -25.29
C MET A 11 9.72 5.61 -23.87
N GLN A 12 8.81 6.49 -23.50
CA GLN A 12 8.08 6.41 -22.25
C GLN A 12 6.99 5.34 -22.35
N ASP A 13 6.83 4.54 -21.30
CA ASP A 13 5.71 3.62 -21.22
C ASP A 13 4.38 4.39 -21.07
N PRO A 14 3.32 4.03 -21.84
CA PRO A 14 2.07 4.77 -21.84
C PRO A 14 1.20 4.52 -20.59
N ALA A 15 1.41 3.44 -19.84
CA ALA A 15 0.69 3.14 -18.61
C ALA A 15 1.50 3.61 -17.38
N VAL A 16 2.83 3.53 -17.45
CA VAL A 16 3.75 3.81 -16.34
C VAL A 16 4.82 4.81 -16.78
N SER A 17 4.48 6.08 -16.73
CA SER A 17 5.28 7.21 -17.26
C SER A 17 6.73 7.28 -16.73
N MET A 18 7.00 6.76 -15.52
CA MET A 18 8.35 6.70 -14.93
C MET A 18 9.27 5.65 -15.60
N ILE A 19 8.71 4.74 -16.42
CA ILE A 19 9.47 3.71 -17.13
C ILE A 19 9.85 4.20 -18.53
N GLN A 20 11.16 4.31 -18.76
CA GLN A 20 11.76 4.69 -20.04
C GLN A 20 12.48 3.47 -20.64
N LEU A 21 12.11 3.09 -21.87
CA LEU A 21 12.57 1.86 -22.52
C LEU A 21 13.30 2.17 -23.84
N PRO A 22 14.35 1.42 -24.22
CA PRO A 22 15.02 1.62 -25.50
C PRO A 22 14.05 1.49 -26.71
N MET A 23 14.17 2.39 -27.69
CA MET A 23 13.38 2.34 -28.93
C MET A 23 13.90 1.30 -29.94
N LYS A 24 15.15 0.87 -29.81
CA LYS A 24 15.76 -0.18 -30.65
C LYS A 24 15.62 -1.53 -29.95
N PHE A 25 14.77 -2.38 -30.48
CA PHE A 25 14.50 -3.73 -29.93
C PHE A 25 14.15 -4.74 -31.02
N LYS A 26 14.20 -6.02 -30.66
CA LYS A 26 13.61 -7.12 -31.44
C LYS A 26 12.30 -7.55 -30.75
N SER A 27 11.18 -7.51 -31.46
CA SER A 27 9.91 -8.03 -30.94
C SER A 27 9.93 -9.56 -30.90
N ARG A 28 9.50 -10.12 -29.77
CA ARG A 28 9.48 -11.57 -29.51
C ARG A 28 8.13 -11.96 -28.91
N ARG A 29 7.73 -13.22 -29.12
CA ARG A 29 6.60 -13.85 -28.45
C ARG A 29 7.00 -15.23 -27.96
N THR A 30 6.65 -15.54 -26.71
CA THR A 30 6.75 -16.88 -26.13
C THR A 30 5.33 -17.40 -25.90
N ASN A 31 5.03 -18.57 -26.46
CA ASN A 31 3.73 -19.22 -26.30
C ASN A 31 3.87 -20.44 -25.42
N THR A 32 2.96 -20.60 -24.46
CA THR A 32 2.87 -21.82 -23.66
C THR A 32 1.47 -22.41 -23.83
N ALA A 33 1.40 -23.71 -24.09
CA ALA A 33 0.16 -24.48 -24.08
C ALA A 33 0.47 -25.89 -23.57
N THR A 34 -0.04 -26.21 -22.39
CA THR A 34 0.18 -27.53 -21.77
C THR A 34 -1.03 -28.42 -21.95
N VAL A 35 -0.81 -29.73 -21.86
CA VAL A 35 -1.93 -30.69 -21.77
C VAL A 35 -2.46 -30.66 -20.33
N PRO A 36 -3.79 -30.70 -20.11
CA PRO A 36 -4.35 -30.83 -18.77
C PRO A 36 -3.71 -32.02 -18.02
N LYS A 37 -3.12 -31.77 -16.85
CA LYS A 37 -2.72 -32.86 -15.97
C LYS A 37 -3.96 -33.51 -15.36
N THR A 38 -3.98 -34.83 -15.35
CA THR A 38 -5.05 -35.64 -14.75
C THR A 38 -4.67 -36.17 -13.36
N THR A 39 -3.53 -35.75 -12.84
CA THR A 39 -3.04 -36.12 -11.51
C THR A 39 -3.39 -35.02 -10.51
N PRO A 40 -3.79 -35.35 -9.28
CA PRO A 40 -4.14 -34.36 -8.26
C PRO A 40 -2.91 -33.64 -7.67
N GLU A 41 -1.69 -34.00 -8.10
CA GLU A 41 -0.46 -33.40 -7.60
C GLU A 41 -0.27 -31.97 -8.11
N ALA A 42 0.02 -31.05 -7.18
CA ALA A 42 0.37 -29.67 -7.48
C ALA A 42 1.58 -29.62 -8.42
N TYR A 43 1.58 -28.65 -9.33
CA TYR A 43 2.67 -28.46 -10.29
C TYR A 43 2.79 -27.01 -10.70
N TYR A 44 3.90 -26.68 -11.37
CA TYR A 44 4.07 -25.40 -12.03
C TYR A 44 4.43 -25.56 -13.50
N VAL A 45 4.24 -24.48 -14.25
CA VAL A 45 4.64 -24.34 -15.65
C VAL A 45 5.45 -23.06 -15.76
N ASP A 46 6.69 -23.15 -16.24
CA ASP A 46 7.45 -21.99 -16.68
C ASP A 46 6.81 -21.46 -17.97
N ILE A 47 6.16 -20.30 -17.90
CA ILE A 47 5.52 -19.67 -19.05
C ILE A 47 6.44 -18.68 -19.76
N PHE A 48 7.52 -18.29 -19.07
CA PHE A 48 8.57 -17.43 -19.56
C PHE A 48 9.85 -17.75 -18.78
N ASP A 49 10.95 -18.00 -19.47
CA ASP A 49 12.27 -18.24 -18.88
C ASP A 49 13.31 -17.82 -19.93
N VAL A 50 13.86 -16.62 -19.79
CA VAL A 50 14.80 -16.05 -20.76
C VAL A 50 15.97 -15.39 -20.05
N GLU A 51 17.13 -15.44 -20.70
CA GLU A 51 18.33 -14.69 -20.34
C GLU A 51 18.52 -13.49 -21.28
N GLY A 52 19.30 -12.50 -20.82
CA GLY A 52 19.59 -11.25 -21.50
C GLY A 52 18.63 -10.12 -21.13
N ALA A 53 18.88 -8.93 -21.68
CA ALA A 53 18.08 -7.75 -21.40
C ALA A 53 16.78 -7.71 -22.22
N GLY A 54 15.68 -7.29 -21.58
CA GLY A 54 14.40 -7.16 -22.23
C GLY A 54 13.34 -6.44 -21.40
N CYS A 55 12.15 -6.36 -21.97
CA CYS A 55 10.97 -5.90 -21.25
C CYS A 55 9.73 -6.64 -21.77
N ILE A 56 8.99 -7.29 -20.89
CA ILE A 56 7.66 -7.83 -21.21
C ILE A 56 6.72 -6.65 -21.39
N ARG A 57 5.94 -6.69 -22.48
CA ARG A 57 5.03 -5.62 -22.91
C ARG A 57 3.57 -6.02 -22.87
N HIS A 58 3.31 -7.32 -22.96
CA HIS A 58 1.97 -7.86 -22.84
C HIS A 58 2.03 -9.32 -22.42
N ILE A 59 1.14 -9.71 -21.52
CA ILE A 59 0.89 -11.12 -21.22
C ILE A 59 -0.59 -11.40 -21.34
N TRP A 60 -0.95 -12.39 -22.15
CA TRP A 60 -2.28 -12.97 -22.15
C TRP A 60 -2.26 -14.30 -21.39
N PHE A 61 -3.23 -14.47 -20.50
CA PHE A 61 -3.49 -15.71 -19.79
C PHE A 61 -4.88 -16.24 -20.12
N LEU A 62 -4.95 -17.55 -20.34
CA LEU A 62 -6.20 -18.29 -20.28
C LEU A 62 -6.28 -19.07 -18.98
N PHE A 63 -7.47 -19.01 -18.37
CA PHE A 63 -7.86 -19.61 -17.11
C PHE A 63 -7.03 -19.01 -15.93
N ALA A 64 -7.70 -18.39 -14.96
CA ALA A 64 -7.03 -17.90 -13.74
C ALA A 64 -7.43 -18.63 -12.46
N LYS A 65 -8.49 -19.47 -12.51
CA LYS A 65 -9.04 -20.14 -11.34
C LYS A 65 -8.02 -21.10 -10.73
N GLY A 66 -7.83 -21.00 -9.41
CA GLY A 66 -6.96 -21.88 -8.62
C GLY A 66 -5.48 -21.80 -8.98
N ARG A 67 -5.04 -20.66 -9.54
CA ARG A 67 -3.67 -20.45 -10.00
C ARG A 67 -2.98 -19.35 -9.23
N ARG A 68 -1.67 -19.50 -9.07
CA ARG A 68 -0.77 -18.52 -8.49
C ARG A 68 0.30 -18.16 -9.50
N ILE A 69 0.67 -16.90 -9.58
CA ILE A 69 1.72 -16.38 -10.45
C ILE A 69 2.94 -16.01 -9.63
N GLU A 70 4.11 -16.43 -10.11
CA GLU A 70 5.42 -16.04 -9.57
C GLU A 70 6.21 -15.34 -10.68
N ILE A 71 6.74 -14.15 -10.39
CA ILE A 71 7.61 -13.39 -11.30
C ILE A 71 8.93 -13.15 -10.58
N THR A 72 10.02 -13.63 -11.19
CA THR A 72 11.38 -13.40 -10.72
C THR A 72 12.18 -12.71 -11.83
N VAL A 73 12.74 -11.55 -11.52
CA VAL A 73 13.56 -10.76 -12.44
C VAL A 73 15.00 -10.67 -11.94
N ASP A 74 15.95 -10.76 -12.87
CA ASP A 74 17.39 -10.58 -12.68
C ASP A 74 17.98 -11.45 -11.56
N GLY A 75 17.47 -12.68 -11.44
CA GLY A 75 17.95 -13.64 -10.44
C GLY A 75 17.70 -13.23 -8.99
N ALA A 76 16.75 -12.33 -8.72
CA ALA A 76 16.40 -11.90 -7.37
C ALA A 76 16.16 -13.11 -6.44
N GLU A 77 16.68 -13.03 -5.21
CA GLU A 77 16.60 -14.13 -4.23
C GLU A 77 15.16 -14.51 -3.88
N LYS A 78 14.28 -13.50 -3.85
CA LYS A 78 12.84 -13.65 -3.64
C LYS A 78 12.08 -13.17 -4.88
N PRO A 79 10.99 -13.84 -5.27
CA PRO A 79 10.17 -13.37 -6.37
C PRO A 79 9.56 -12.02 -6.05
N GLN A 80 9.57 -11.10 -7.02
CA GLN A 80 8.97 -9.77 -6.88
C GLN A 80 7.43 -9.79 -6.93
N VAL A 81 6.85 -10.89 -7.43
CA VAL A 81 5.41 -11.17 -7.41
C VAL A 81 5.25 -12.64 -7.02
N ASP A 82 4.41 -12.90 -6.02
CA ASP A 82 3.95 -14.24 -5.67
C ASP A 82 2.52 -14.16 -5.08
N MET A 83 1.49 -14.39 -5.90
CA MET A 83 0.09 -14.20 -5.47
C MET A 83 -0.93 -14.92 -6.36
N PRO A 84 -2.20 -15.07 -5.92
CA PRO A 84 -3.26 -15.62 -6.76
C PRO A 84 -3.42 -14.83 -8.06
N LEU A 85 -3.50 -15.54 -9.18
CA LEU A 85 -3.56 -14.94 -10.52
C LEU A 85 -4.82 -14.08 -10.72
N LYS A 86 -5.95 -14.47 -10.09
CA LYS A 86 -7.18 -13.66 -10.11
C LYS A 86 -6.98 -12.31 -9.43
N SER A 87 -6.40 -12.29 -8.23
CA SER A 87 -6.14 -11.07 -7.45
C SER A 87 -5.16 -10.16 -8.19
N PHE A 88 -4.11 -10.72 -8.80
CA PHE A 88 -3.17 -10.00 -9.69
C PHE A 88 -3.84 -9.30 -10.88
N PHE A 89 -5.04 -9.72 -11.27
CA PHE A 89 -5.85 -9.09 -12.31
C PHE A 89 -7.07 -8.34 -11.76
N GLY A 90 -7.06 -8.00 -10.47
CA GLY A 90 -8.14 -7.24 -9.83
C GLY A 90 -9.46 -8.00 -9.70
N ILE A 91 -9.46 -9.33 -9.86
CA ILE A 91 -10.59 -10.19 -9.52
C ILE A 91 -10.47 -10.56 -8.04
N MET A 92 -11.05 -9.72 -7.20
CA MET A 92 -10.97 -9.86 -5.75
C MET A 92 -11.99 -10.87 -5.24
N HIS A 93 -11.76 -11.36 -4.02
CA HIS A 93 -12.67 -12.17 -3.23
C HIS A 93 -12.99 -13.55 -3.84
N ASP A 94 -12.15 -13.98 -4.80
CA ASP A 94 -12.37 -15.11 -5.72
C ASP A 94 -13.72 -15.04 -6.47
N TRP A 95 -14.26 -13.84 -6.65
CA TRP A 95 -15.53 -13.65 -7.35
C TRP A 95 -15.47 -14.17 -8.80
N THR A 96 -16.67 -14.37 -9.37
CA THR A 96 -16.81 -14.63 -10.80
C THR A 96 -16.19 -13.47 -11.56
N PRO A 97 -15.28 -13.73 -12.51
CA PRO A 97 -14.60 -12.66 -13.22
C PRO A 97 -15.57 -11.71 -13.92
N TYR A 98 -15.32 -10.41 -13.76
CA TYR A 98 -16.08 -9.31 -14.34
C TYR A 98 -15.21 -8.52 -15.33
N PHE A 99 -15.84 -7.67 -16.13
CA PHE A 99 -15.13 -6.86 -17.12
C PHE A 99 -14.32 -5.77 -16.43
N ILE A 100 -13.02 -5.76 -16.73
CA ILE A 100 -12.09 -4.71 -16.29
C ILE A 100 -11.38 -4.18 -17.52
N ASP A 101 -11.29 -2.86 -17.64
CA ASP A 101 -10.49 -2.19 -18.66
C ASP A 101 -9.81 -0.95 -18.08
N ASN A 102 -8.54 -1.10 -17.72
CA ASN A 102 -7.70 -0.04 -17.16
C ASN A 102 -6.31 -0.03 -17.82
N ALA A 103 -5.45 0.93 -17.45
CA ALA A 103 -4.13 1.08 -18.05
C ALA A 103 -3.17 -0.09 -17.78
N ALA A 104 -3.34 -0.80 -16.68
CA ALA A 104 -2.45 -1.88 -16.25
C ALA A 104 -2.86 -3.22 -16.82
N PHE A 105 -4.16 -3.50 -16.90
CA PHE A 105 -4.69 -4.78 -17.35
C PHE A 105 -6.15 -4.70 -17.82
N THR A 106 -6.52 -5.70 -18.62
CA THR A 106 -7.88 -5.92 -19.12
C THR A 106 -8.32 -7.35 -18.80
N VAL A 107 -9.49 -7.50 -18.18
CA VAL A 107 -10.15 -8.81 -17.99
C VAL A 107 -11.39 -8.85 -18.87
N LEU A 108 -11.40 -9.81 -19.80
CA LEU A 108 -12.52 -10.08 -20.70
C LEU A 108 -13.27 -11.30 -20.17
N PRO A 109 -14.35 -11.13 -19.38
CA PRO A 109 -15.17 -12.24 -18.95
C PRO A 109 -15.80 -12.89 -20.17
N ASN A 110 -15.92 -14.21 -20.14
CA ASN A 110 -16.64 -14.95 -21.16
C ASN A 110 -18.00 -15.33 -20.57
N TYR A 111 -19.07 -14.94 -21.22
CA TYR A 111 -20.40 -15.36 -20.81
C TYR A 111 -20.66 -16.74 -21.41
N GLU A 112 -20.96 -17.71 -20.55
CA GLU A 112 -21.30 -19.06 -20.98
C GLU A 112 -22.54 -19.01 -21.87
N THR A 113 -22.35 -19.15 -23.18
CA THR A 113 -23.43 -19.56 -24.06
C THR A 113 -23.44 -21.09 -24.11
N PRO A 114 -24.60 -21.75 -24.26
CA PRO A 114 -24.70 -23.21 -24.22
C PRO A 114 -23.76 -23.97 -25.18
N GLN A 115 -23.24 -23.30 -26.22
CA GLN A 115 -22.31 -23.89 -27.19
C GLN A 115 -20.86 -23.36 -27.10
N MET A 116 -20.58 -22.37 -26.24
CA MET A 116 -19.23 -21.82 -26.04
C MET A 116 -18.93 -21.67 -24.53
N PRO A 117 -18.63 -22.77 -23.83
CA PRO A 117 -18.11 -22.72 -22.46
C PRO A 117 -16.70 -22.13 -22.52
N GLY A 118 -16.61 -20.82 -22.40
CA GLY A 118 -15.36 -20.09 -22.54
C GLY A 118 -14.83 -19.63 -21.19
N ASN A 119 -13.52 -19.47 -21.08
CA ASN A 119 -12.89 -18.93 -19.89
C ASN A 119 -12.53 -17.46 -20.12
N PRO A 120 -12.47 -16.64 -19.05
CA PRO A 120 -12.05 -15.25 -19.17
C PRO A 120 -10.63 -15.14 -19.72
N GLY A 121 -10.42 -14.12 -20.54
CA GLY A 121 -9.09 -13.72 -21.01
C GLY A 121 -8.53 -12.63 -20.12
N TYR A 122 -7.34 -12.84 -19.58
CA TYR A 122 -6.64 -11.87 -18.72
C TYR A 122 -5.45 -11.30 -19.48
N ASN A 123 -5.33 -9.97 -19.55
CA ASN A 123 -4.32 -9.27 -20.34
C ASN A 123 -3.57 -8.29 -19.44
N LEU A 124 -2.27 -8.47 -19.26
CA LEU A 124 -1.40 -7.54 -18.53
C LEU A 124 -0.69 -6.61 -19.52
N TRP A 125 -0.67 -5.33 -19.22
CA TRP A 125 0.01 -4.27 -19.98
C TRP A 125 1.11 -3.55 -19.18
N LEU A 126 1.25 -3.82 -17.89
CA LEU A 126 2.34 -3.27 -17.07
C LEU A 126 3.70 -3.77 -17.61
N PRO A 127 4.67 -2.88 -17.84
CA PRO A 127 6.02 -3.27 -18.26
C PRO A 127 6.72 -4.12 -17.20
N ILE A 128 7.35 -5.22 -17.62
CA ILE A 128 8.28 -5.97 -16.74
C ILE A 128 9.67 -5.88 -17.36
N PRO A 129 10.45 -4.83 -17.05
CA PRO A 129 11.83 -4.70 -17.51
C PRO A 129 12.76 -5.64 -16.74
N PHE A 130 13.74 -6.21 -17.43
CA PHE A 130 14.76 -7.09 -16.88
C PHE A 130 16.10 -6.89 -17.61
N SER A 131 17.21 -6.88 -16.87
CA SER A 131 18.55 -6.62 -17.43
C SER A 131 19.37 -7.89 -17.66
N GLN A 132 19.11 -8.96 -16.92
CA GLN A 132 19.86 -10.21 -16.94
C GLN A 132 18.99 -11.42 -17.27
N SER A 133 17.81 -11.52 -16.66
CA SER A 133 16.89 -12.63 -16.88
C SER A 133 15.49 -12.32 -16.38
N CYS A 134 14.51 -13.04 -16.89
CA CYS A 134 13.17 -13.02 -16.32
C CYS A 134 12.54 -14.40 -16.41
N ARG A 135 11.98 -14.83 -15.29
CA ARG A 135 11.25 -16.08 -15.15
C ARG A 135 9.86 -15.81 -14.63
N ILE A 136 8.85 -16.37 -15.30
CA ILE A 136 7.46 -16.35 -14.84
C ILE A 136 6.96 -17.79 -14.77
N ARG A 137 6.46 -18.15 -13.59
CA ARG A 137 5.84 -19.44 -13.31
C ARG A 137 4.37 -19.28 -13.00
N LEU A 138 3.58 -20.22 -13.50
CA LEU A 138 2.22 -20.42 -13.02
C LEU A 138 2.14 -21.72 -12.25
N TYR A 139 1.69 -21.62 -11.00
CA TYR A 139 1.40 -22.75 -10.14
C TYR A 139 -0.06 -23.13 -10.23
N VAL A 140 -0.30 -24.45 -10.23
CA VAL A 140 -1.61 -25.08 -10.17
C VAL A 140 -1.62 -25.91 -8.90
N ASP A 141 -2.03 -25.28 -7.80
CA ASP A 141 -1.94 -25.86 -6.45
C ASP A 141 -3.04 -26.91 -6.20
N GLN A 142 -4.21 -26.74 -6.83
CA GLN A 142 -5.33 -27.67 -6.80
C GLN A 142 -5.76 -28.03 -8.23
N PRO A 143 -5.09 -29.00 -8.86
CA PRO A 143 -5.51 -29.50 -10.17
C PRO A 143 -6.95 -30.05 -10.10
N PRO A 144 -7.77 -29.87 -11.15
CA PRO A 144 -9.10 -30.48 -11.20
C PRO A 144 -9.03 -32.01 -11.05
N ASP A 145 -9.89 -32.59 -10.23
CA ASP A 145 -10.04 -34.05 -10.11
C ASP A 145 -10.74 -34.62 -11.35
N GLY A 146 -10.15 -35.64 -11.97
CA GLY A 146 -10.68 -36.32 -13.15
C GLY A 146 -10.34 -35.70 -14.53
N ARG A 147 -10.89 -36.31 -15.59
CA ARG A 147 -10.74 -35.81 -16.97
C ARG A 147 -11.65 -34.61 -17.19
N VAL A 148 -11.09 -33.40 -17.14
CA VAL A 148 -11.77 -32.21 -17.65
C VAL A 148 -11.84 -32.28 -19.19
N ASN A 149 -13.01 -32.08 -19.76
CA ASN A 149 -13.15 -31.95 -21.22
C ASN A 149 -12.50 -30.65 -21.71
N GLY A 150 -11.78 -30.73 -22.84
CA GLY A 150 -11.12 -29.58 -23.47
C GLY A 150 -9.86 -29.12 -22.73
N LEU A 151 -9.51 -27.84 -22.88
CA LEU A 151 -8.28 -27.27 -22.33
C LEU A 151 -8.40 -26.82 -20.86
N HIS A 152 -9.50 -27.10 -20.16
CA HIS A 152 -9.81 -26.53 -18.82
C HIS A 152 -8.78 -26.79 -17.71
N GLY A 153 -7.94 -27.83 -17.82
CA GLY A 153 -6.82 -28.06 -16.90
C GLY A 153 -5.46 -27.61 -17.42
N SER A 154 -5.41 -26.91 -18.56
CA SER A 154 -4.18 -26.46 -19.22
C SER A 154 -3.74 -25.10 -18.71
N VAL A 155 -2.43 -24.86 -18.78
CA VAL A 155 -1.84 -23.52 -18.82
C VAL A 155 -1.68 -23.12 -20.28
N CYS A 156 -2.35 -22.03 -20.69
CA CYS A 156 -2.19 -21.43 -22.00
C CYS A 156 -1.90 -19.93 -21.86
N THR A 157 -0.76 -19.49 -22.38
CA THR A 157 -0.31 -18.09 -22.29
C THR A 157 0.40 -17.63 -23.56
N MET A 158 0.40 -16.31 -23.76
CA MET A 158 1.23 -15.63 -24.76
C MET A 158 1.96 -14.48 -24.06
N VAL A 159 3.28 -14.45 -24.13
CA VAL A 159 4.13 -13.40 -23.56
C VAL A 159 4.80 -12.65 -24.69
N ASP A 160 4.37 -11.41 -24.92
CA ASP A 160 4.97 -10.49 -25.89
C ASP A 160 6.01 -9.61 -25.19
N TRP A 161 7.22 -9.59 -25.73
CA TRP A 161 8.33 -8.88 -25.10
C TRP A 161 9.29 -8.29 -26.13
N HIS A 162 10.01 -7.26 -25.69
CA HIS A 162 11.07 -6.63 -26.44
C HIS A 162 12.41 -7.16 -25.94
N GLN A 163 13.20 -7.73 -26.84
CA GLN A 163 14.59 -8.09 -26.56
C GLN A 163 15.49 -6.89 -26.89
N TYR A 164 16.36 -6.53 -25.96
CA TYR A 164 17.37 -5.50 -26.12
C TYR A 164 18.75 -6.11 -26.38
N GLU A 165 19.67 -5.31 -26.92
CA GLU A 165 21.08 -5.68 -27.01
C GLU A 165 21.78 -5.34 -25.68
N ASP A 166 22.81 -6.10 -25.30
CA ASP A 166 23.42 -6.05 -23.96
C ASP A 166 24.10 -4.70 -23.63
N ASP A 167 24.43 -3.89 -24.64
CA ASP A 167 25.08 -2.58 -24.47
C ASP A 167 24.12 -1.44 -24.14
N ARG A 168 22.83 -1.73 -23.97
CA ARG A 168 21.78 -0.72 -23.76
C ARG A 168 21.52 -0.46 -22.29
N SER A 169 21.57 0.81 -21.90
CA SER A 169 21.03 1.26 -20.62
C SER A 169 19.52 1.03 -20.57
N LEU A 170 19.07 0.22 -19.61
CA LEU A 170 17.68 -0.03 -19.29
C LEU A 170 17.34 0.70 -17.99
N THR A 171 16.06 0.99 -17.77
CA THR A 171 15.57 1.50 -16.49
C THR A 171 16.05 0.61 -15.31
N PRO A 172 16.45 1.19 -14.16
CA PRO A 172 16.84 0.41 -12.98
C PRO A 172 15.64 -0.20 -12.24
N PHE A 173 14.43 0.28 -12.53
CA PHE A 173 13.21 -0.11 -11.88
C PHE A 173 12.81 -1.54 -12.26
N ARG A 174 12.35 -2.34 -11.29
CA ARG A 174 11.79 -3.69 -11.46
C ARG A 174 10.36 -3.72 -10.97
N PHE A 175 9.53 -4.48 -11.66
CA PHE A 175 8.10 -4.60 -11.33
C PHE A 175 7.90 -5.49 -10.12
N HIS A 176 7.08 -5.04 -9.19
CA HIS A 176 6.65 -5.77 -8.00
C HIS A 176 5.13 -5.68 -7.84
N ALA A 177 4.57 -6.67 -7.16
CA ALA A 177 3.21 -6.62 -6.69
C ALA A 177 3.07 -7.34 -5.34
N GLU A 178 2.31 -6.75 -4.43
CA GLU A 178 2.02 -7.28 -3.09
C GLU A 178 0.51 -7.53 -2.96
N HIS A 179 0.14 -8.62 -2.29
CA HIS A 179 -1.24 -9.02 -2.08
C HIS A 179 -1.52 -9.24 -0.61
N HIS A 180 -2.59 -8.61 -0.10
CA HIS A 180 -3.06 -8.83 1.26
C HIS A 180 -4.54 -9.20 1.27
N LEU A 181 -4.92 -10.11 2.16
CA LEU A 181 -6.29 -10.52 2.40
C LEU A 181 -6.59 -10.52 3.89
N TYR A 182 -7.56 -9.70 4.29
CA TYR A 182 -7.98 -9.53 5.67
C TYR A 182 -9.41 -10.07 5.86
N LYS A 183 -9.58 -11.00 6.80
CA LYS A 183 -10.86 -11.66 7.10
C LYS A 183 -11.04 -11.91 8.62
N PRO A 184 -11.53 -10.93 9.40
CA PRO A 184 -11.86 -9.54 9.01
C PRO A 184 -10.61 -8.65 8.95
N ALA A 185 -10.77 -7.43 8.40
CA ALA A 185 -9.83 -6.34 8.54
C ALA A 185 -9.84 -5.76 9.97
N PRO A 186 -8.82 -4.96 10.35
CA PRO A 186 -8.82 -4.24 11.63
C PRO A 186 -10.10 -3.45 11.86
N ALA A 187 -10.46 -3.24 13.12
CA ALA A 187 -11.64 -2.46 13.49
C ALA A 187 -11.53 -1.00 13.03
N ARG A 188 -12.64 -0.25 13.13
CA ARG A 188 -12.67 1.18 12.84
C ARG A 188 -11.65 1.95 13.70
N ASN A 189 -11.22 3.10 13.17
CA ASN A 189 -10.12 3.93 13.68
C ASN A 189 -8.77 3.21 13.69
N SER A 190 -8.65 2.16 12.87
CA SER A 190 -7.40 1.51 12.50
C SER A 190 -7.27 1.53 10.97
N ALA A 191 -6.18 0.99 10.43
CA ALA A 191 -5.98 0.85 9.00
C ALA A 191 -5.52 -0.57 8.63
N TYR A 192 -5.81 -0.98 7.41
CA TYR A 192 -5.15 -2.13 6.80
C TYR A 192 -4.05 -1.66 5.86
N GLN A 193 -2.99 -2.45 5.77
CA GLN A 193 -1.83 -2.15 4.95
C GLN A 193 -2.08 -2.58 3.50
N ILE A 194 -1.76 -1.67 2.58
CA ILE A 194 -1.78 -1.91 1.13
C ILE A 194 -0.36 -2.25 0.66
N ALA A 195 0.64 -1.49 1.10
CA ALA A 195 2.06 -1.76 0.83
C ALA A 195 2.97 -1.25 1.98
N ASP A 196 4.08 -1.94 2.21
CA ASP A 196 5.26 -1.44 2.95
C ASP A 196 6.49 -1.67 2.09
N VAL A 197 6.97 -0.63 1.42
CA VAL A 197 8.10 -0.79 0.51
C VAL A 197 9.30 -0.05 1.06
N ASP A 198 10.39 -0.78 1.18
CA ASP A 198 11.70 -0.25 1.50
C ASP A 198 12.49 0.03 0.21
N GLY A 199 13.44 0.96 0.23
CA GLY A 199 14.28 1.34 -0.90
C GLY A 199 13.69 2.39 -1.84
N THR A 200 14.33 2.60 -3.00
CA THR A 200 13.95 3.63 -3.98
C THR A 200 12.95 3.09 -4.99
N GLY A 201 11.86 3.81 -5.25
CA GLY A 201 10.82 3.34 -6.15
C GLY A 201 9.67 4.32 -6.40
N PHE A 202 8.59 3.78 -6.96
CA PHE A 202 7.33 4.49 -7.09
C PHE A 202 6.14 3.53 -7.15
N MET A 203 4.99 3.97 -6.66
CA MET A 203 3.72 3.25 -6.78
C MET A 203 3.15 3.41 -8.20
N ALA A 204 2.78 2.29 -8.82
CA ALA A 204 2.14 2.28 -10.14
C ALA A 204 0.61 2.21 -10.04
N GLY A 205 0.08 1.52 -9.02
CA GLY A 205 -1.35 1.49 -8.76
C GLY A 205 -1.75 0.56 -7.64
N VAL A 206 -3.02 0.62 -7.29
CA VAL A 206 -3.64 -0.20 -6.26
C VAL A 206 -5.01 -0.68 -6.73
N VAL A 207 -5.39 -1.88 -6.31
CA VAL A 207 -6.74 -2.43 -6.47
C VAL A 207 -7.19 -2.91 -5.10
N LEU A 208 -8.43 -2.61 -4.74
CA LEU A 208 -9.02 -2.93 -3.45
C LEU A 208 -10.38 -3.57 -3.68
N GLY A 209 -10.64 -4.70 -3.04
CA GLY A 209 -11.93 -5.35 -2.98
C GLY A 209 -12.47 -5.34 -1.56
N SER A 210 -13.69 -4.85 -1.38
CA SER A 210 -14.41 -4.87 -0.10
C SER A 210 -15.60 -5.83 -0.18
N ARG A 211 -15.74 -6.66 0.84
CA ARG A 211 -16.94 -7.46 1.09
C ARG A 211 -17.41 -7.18 2.50
N GLN A 212 -18.55 -6.53 2.61
CA GLN A 212 -19.03 -6.00 3.87
C GLN A 212 -19.50 -7.10 4.80
N ARG A 213 -19.15 -6.93 6.07
CA ARG A 213 -19.64 -7.68 7.23
C ARG A 213 -20.35 -6.73 8.19
N ASN A 214 -19.91 -5.48 8.21
CA ASN A 214 -20.46 -4.40 9.00
C ASN A 214 -21.28 -3.46 8.10
N TYR A 215 -22.49 -3.12 8.56
CA TYR A 215 -23.48 -2.30 7.84
C TYR A 215 -23.95 -1.11 8.67
N THR A 216 -23.22 -0.71 9.71
CA THR A 216 -23.61 0.40 10.59
C THR A 216 -23.33 1.79 10.00
N ASP A 217 -22.58 1.85 8.90
CA ASP A 217 -22.13 3.07 8.22
C ASP A 217 -21.80 2.74 6.74
N MET A 218 -21.49 3.74 5.93
CA MET A 218 -20.99 3.52 4.57
C MET A 218 -19.55 3.00 4.61
N ILE A 219 -19.21 2.02 3.76
CA ILE A 219 -17.87 1.39 3.71
C ILE A 219 -16.74 2.38 3.47
N TYR A 220 -17.03 3.48 2.80
CA TYR A 220 -16.04 4.49 2.46
C TYR A 220 -15.83 5.56 3.55
N HIS A 221 -16.66 5.58 4.60
CA HIS A 221 -16.49 6.45 5.78
C HIS A 221 -15.49 5.89 6.82
N THR A 222 -14.57 5.03 6.39
CA THR A 222 -13.48 4.52 7.24
C THR A 222 -12.26 5.44 7.25
N GLY A 223 -12.29 6.50 6.44
CA GLY A 223 -11.17 7.39 6.16
C GLY A 223 -10.40 6.98 4.91
N GLY A 224 -9.79 7.96 4.24
CA GLY A 224 -9.01 7.74 3.03
C GLY A 224 -7.66 7.04 3.24
N MET A 225 -6.88 7.03 2.17
CA MET A 225 -5.52 6.52 2.10
C MET A 225 -4.59 7.34 3.00
N SER A 226 -3.65 6.66 3.65
CA SER A 226 -2.49 7.26 4.30
C SER A 226 -1.25 6.79 3.58
N ILE A 227 -0.51 7.73 3.01
CA ILE A 227 0.72 7.45 2.28
C ILE A 227 1.84 8.23 2.98
N LEU A 228 2.65 7.48 3.72
CA LEU A 228 3.76 8.01 4.50
C LEU A 228 5.06 7.67 3.76
N ILE A 229 5.81 8.70 3.38
CA ILE A 229 6.92 8.60 2.43
C ILE A 229 8.21 9.04 3.14
N ASP A 230 9.29 8.28 2.96
CA ASP A 230 10.66 8.70 3.30
C ASP A 230 10.86 9.13 4.78
N GLY A 231 10.26 8.38 5.70
CA GLY A 231 10.28 8.67 7.15
C GLY A 231 11.69 8.75 7.76
N GLU A 232 12.64 8.07 7.13
CA GLU A 232 14.02 7.97 7.55
C GLU A 232 14.82 9.25 7.35
N ASN A 233 14.44 10.09 6.38
CA ASN A 233 15.23 11.25 5.98
C ASN A 233 14.38 12.52 5.76
N GLN A 234 13.50 12.53 4.76
CA GLN A 234 12.71 13.66 4.28
C GLN A 234 11.24 13.25 4.28
N PRO A 235 10.64 13.14 5.48
CA PRO A 235 9.27 12.65 5.61
C PRO A 235 8.30 13.53 4.84
N ASN A 236 7.44 12.88 4.07
CA ASN A 236 6.34 13.49 3.35
C ASN A 236 5.06 12.66 3.56
N VAL A 237 3.90 13.31 3.52
CA VAL A 237 2.60 12.69 3.76
C VAL A 237 1.61 13.05 2.67
N ILE A 238 0.88 12.05 2.19
CA ILE A 238 -0.33 12.25 1.39
C ILE A 238 -1.49 11.61 2.16
N ARG A 239 -2.56 12.38 2.33
CA ARG A 239 -3.76 11.93 3.02
C ARG A 239 -4.98 12.08 2.14
N GLY A 240 -5.77 11.01 2.10
CA GLY A 240 -7.09 10.97 1.50
C GLY A 240 -8.19 11.37 2.47
N THR A 241 -9.30 11.85 1.91
CA THR A 241 -10.50 12.25 2.66
C THR A 241 -11.26 11.02 3.15
N ASN A 242 -11.99 10.39 2.24
CA ASN A 242 -12.65 9.11 2.41
C ASN A 242 -12.20 8.15 1.30
N MET A 243 -12.50 6.86 1.49
CA MET A 243 -12.04 5.84 0.56
C MET A 243 -12.52 6.12 -0.87
N GLU A 244 -13.77 6.51 -1.09
CA GLU A 244 -14.29 6.73 -2.45
C GLU A 244 -13.64 7.91 -3.17
N ASP A 245 -13.34 8.96 -2.41
CA ASP A 245 -12.74 10.19 -2.92
C ASP A 245 -11.34 9.90 -3.46
N ASP A 246 -10.58 9.03 -2.80
CA ASP A 246 -9.24 8.63 -3.25
C ASP A 246 -9.24 7.89 -4.58
N PHE A 247 -10.37 7.29 -4.96
CA PHE A 247 -10.57 6.63 -6.25
C PHE A 247 -11.37 7.50 -7.23
N GLY A 248 -11.57 8.78 -6.93
CA GLY A 248 -12.24 9.77 -7.79
C GLY A 248 -13.75 9.59 -7.89
N PHE A 249 -14.36 8.87 -6.95
CA PHE A 249 -15.80 8.82 -6.77
C PHE A 249 -16.24 9.88 -5.75
N SER A 250 -17.56 10.01 -5.57
CA SER A 250 -18.17 10.80 -4.51
C SER A 250 -19.53 10.20 -4.21
N TRP A 251 -19.88 10.07 -2.93
CA TRP A 251 -21.14 9.44 -2.48
C TRP A 251 -21.28 7.96 -2.88
N GLY A 252 -20.16 7.24 -2.84
CA GLY A 252 -20.10 5.79 -3.03
C GLY A 252 -19.70 5.32 -4.42
N PHE A 253 -19.77 4.01 -4.62
CA PHE A 253 -19.23 3.34 -5.79
C PHE A 253 -20.31 2.99 -6.80
N HIS A 254 -19.96 3.01 -8.08
CA HIS A 254 -20.82 2.56 -9.17
C HIS A 254 -19.97 1.87 -10.22
N VAL A 255 -20.54 0.85 -10.89
CA VAL A 255 -19.83 0.12 -11.94
C VAL A 255 -19.34 1.07 -13.03
N LYS A 256 -18.02 1.26 -13.10
CA LYS A 256 -17.36 2.15 -14.04
C LYS A 256 -15.95 1.64 -14.33
N ASN A 257 -15.60 1.60 -15.60
CA ASN A 257 -14.22 1.39 -16.04
C ASN A 257 -13.69 2.72 -16.61
N GLY A 258 -12.52 3.12 -16.11
CA GLY A 258 -11.72 4.22 -16.61
C GLY A 258 -10.25 3.82 -16.67
N ARG A 259 -9.47 4.52 -17.49
CA ARG A 259 -8.05 4.14 -17.69
C ARG A 259 -7.25 4.14 -16.37
N TRP A 260 -7.47 5.14 -15.52
CA TRP A 260 -6.68 5.36 -14.31
C TRP A 260 -7.45 5.06 -13.02
N ILE A 261 -8.76 5.29 -13.01
CA ILE A 261 -9.62 5.06 -11.84
C ILE A 261 -10.90 4.33 -12.28
N GLY A 262 -11.48 3.53 -11.38
CA GLY A 262 -12.75 2.87 -11.65
C GLY A 262 -13.19 1.92 -10.54
N SER A 263 -14.42 1.42 -10.70
CA SER A 263 -15.03 0.37 -9.89
C SER A 263 -15.59 -0.68 -10.84
N PRO A 264 -14.84 -1.73 -11.21
CA PRO A 264 -15.28 -2.66 -12.25
C PRO A 264 -16.32 -3.67 -11.75
N TYR A 265 -16.45 -3.79 -10.43
CA TYR A 265 -17.46 -4.62 -9.78
C TYR A 265 -18.08 -3.86 -8.64
N HIS A 266 -19.41 -3.88 -8.56
CA HIS A 266 -20.17 -3.33 -7.46
C HIS A 266 -21.48 -4.08 -7.36
N LYS A 267 -21.84 -4.49 -6.15
CA LYS A 267 -23.11 -5.12 -5.84
C LYS A 267 -23.88 -4.19 -4.92
N TRP A 268 -24.95 -3.62 -5.44
CA TRP A 268 -25.81 -2.71 -4.70
C TRP A 268 -26.80 -3.47 -3.80
N GLY A 269 -26.58 -3.42 -2.49
CA GLY A 269 -27.56 -3.78 -1.47
C GLY A 269 -28.25 -2.58 -0.81
N GLY A 270 -27.70 -1.37 -1.00
CA GLY A 270 -28.20 -0.11 -0.47
C GLY A 270 -27.04 0.81 -0.07
N HIS A 271 -27.34 2.00 0.45
CA HIS A 271 -26.29 2.96 0.83
C HIS A 271 -25.25 2.41 1.83
N LEU A 272 -25.66 1.51 2.74
CA LEU A 272 -24.79 0.86 3.73
C LEU A 272 -24.27 -0.52 3.28
N ASP A 273 -24.66 -1.03 2.10
CA ASP A 273 -24.29 -2.36 1.59
C ASP A 273 -23.83 -2.24 0.13
N GLN A 274 -22.51 -2.11 -0.03
CA GLN A 274 -21.80 -1.76 -1.24
C GLN A 274 -20.54 -2.61 -1.42
N ASP A 275 -20.69 -3.94 -1.40
CA ASP A 275 -19.63 -4.85 -1.84
C ASP A 275 -19.08 -4.40 -3.21
N GLY A 276 -17.77 -4.32 -3.35
CA GLY A 276 -17.20 -3.73 -4.55
C GLY A 276 -15.72 -4.00 -4.74
N VAL A 277 -15.26 -3.72 -5.95
CA VAL A 277 -13.85 -3.58 -6.28
C VAL A 277 -13.62 -2.19 -6.85
N ILE A 278 -12.52 -1.57 -6.46
CA ILE A 278 -12.07 -0.27 -6.92
C ILE A 278 -10.58 -0.32 -7.26
N TYR A 279 -10.14 0.51 -8.20
CA TYR A 279 -8.73 0.63 -8.56
C TYR A 279 -8.35 2.07 -8.85
N ARG A 280 -7.07 2.38 -8.59
CA ARG A 280 -6.40 3.61 -9.00
C ARG A 280 -4.99 3.29 -9.48
N PHE A 281 -4.67 3.69 -10.70
CA PHE A 281 -3.34 3.61 -11.30
C PHE A 281 -2.78 5.02 -11.46
N PHE A 282 -1.60 5.24 -10.90
CA PHE A 282 -0.95 6.54 -10.76
C PHE A 282 -0.12 6.93 -11.99
N GLY A 283 -0.51 6.46 -13.18
CA GLY A 283 0.25 6.73 -14.42
C GLY A 283 0.45 8.22 -14.71
N PRO A 284 -0.61 9.06 -14.59
CA PRO A 284 -0.52 10.52 -14.75
C PRO A 284 0.12 11.25 -13.58
N ASP A 285 0.09 10.66 -12.38
CA ASP A 285 0.41 11.26 -11.09
C ASP A 285 1.21 10.29 -10.19
N PRO A 286 2.39 9.81 -10.64
CA PRO A 286 3.14 8.76 -9.93
C PRO A 286 3.57 9.23 -8.54
N ILE A 287 3.49 8.31 -7.57
CA ILE A 287 3.92 8.54 -6.20
C ILE A 287 5.29 7.90 -6.01
N ALA A 288 6.34 8.72 -6.10
CA ALA A 288 7.72 8.30 -5.93
C ALA A 288 8.17 8.40 -4.47
N PHE A 289 9.18 7.59 -4.13
CA PHE A 289 9.83 7.55 -2.83
C PHE A 289 11.30 7.21 -3.02
N ASP A 290 12.16 7.90 -2.27
CA ASP A 290 13.62 7.74 -2.39
C ASP A 290 14.16 6.62 -1.50
N SER A 291 13.49 6.36 -0.37
CA SER A 291 13.91 5.43 0.66
C SER A 291 12.81 4.52 1.18
N SER A 292 11.56 4.98 1.30
CA SER A 292 10.47 4.12 1.76
C SER A 292 9.08 4.68 1.47
N ILE A 293 8.08 3.79 1.43
CA ILE A 293 6.67 4.15 1.43
C ILE A 293 5.86 3.17 2.29
N SER A 294 5.01 3.72 3.17
CA SER A 294 3.98 2.99 3.89
C SER A 294 2.62 3.46 3.39
N PHE A 295 1.89 2.57 2.73
CA PHE A 295 0.58 2.84 2.15
C PHE A 295 -0.47 2.04 2.90
N SER A 296 -1.40 2.72 3.56
CA SER A 296 -2.56 2.11 4.22
C SER A 296 -3.86 2.82 3.85
N CYS A 297 -5.00 2.22 4.23
CA CYS A 297 -6.31 2.87 4.11
C CYS A 297 -7.15 2.55 5.35
N GLY A 298 -8.06 3.47 5.67
CA GLY A 298 -8.95 3.36 6.82
C GLY A 298 -9.75 2.07 6.81
N SER A 299 -9.86 1.44 7.97
CA SER A 299 -10.45 0.12 8.12
C SER A 299 -11.81 0.16 8.83
N ARG A 300 -12.59 -0.88 8.59
CA ARG A 300 -13.70 -1.37 9.40
C ARG A 300 -13.68 -2.89 9.26
N ASP A 301 -14.25 -3.62 10.21
CA ASP A 301 -14.21 -5.09 10.37
C ASP A 301 -14.89 -5.91 9.24
N ASP A 302 -14.88 -5.39 8.02
CA ASP A 302 -15.24 -6.00 6.76
C ASP A 302 -14.13 -6.94 6.23
N GLU A 303 -14.41 -7.69 5.17
CA GLU A 303 -13.35 -8.44 4.47
C GLU A 303 -12.72 -7.53 3.40
N ILE A 304 -11.42 -7.34 3.47
CA ILE A 304 -10.67 -6.48 2.56
C ILE A 304 -9.60 -7.30 1.84
N GLU A 305 -9.51 -7.12 0.53
CA GLU A 305 -8.43 -7.68 -0.29
C GLU A 305 -7.76 -6.56 -1.08
N THR A 306 -6.44 -6.50 -1.07
CA THR A 306 -5.68 -5.44 -1.74
C THR A 306 -4.58 -6.02 -2.59
N VAL A 307 -4.33 -5.38 -3.72
CA VAL A 307 -3.11 -5.57 -4.51
C VAL A 307 -2.46 -4.23 -4.78
N ALA A 308 -1.20 -4.09 -4.40
CA ALA A 308 -0.36 -2.96 -4.75
C ALA A 308 0.56 -3.34 -5.90
N TYR A 309 0.71 -2.45 -6.88
CA TYR A 309 1.66 -2.57 -7.98
C TYR A 309 2.65 -1.42 -7.88
N TYR A 310 3.95 -1.73 -7.87
CA TYR A 310 4.98 -0.72 -7.74
C TYR A 310 6.24 -1.13 -8.49
N TYR A 311 7.16 -0.18 -8.60
CA TYR A 311 8.46 -0.42 -9.18
C TYR A 311 9.55 0.01 -8.21
N LYS A 312 10.56 -0.85 -8.04
CA LYS A 312 11.64 -0.65 -7.08
C LYS A 312 13.01 -0.86 -7.75
N VAL A 313 14.01 -0.11 -7.31
CA VAL A 313 15.42 -0.38 -7.66
C VAL A 313 15.91 -1.56 -6.79
N PRO A 314 16.44 -2.64 -7.39
CA PRO A 314 17.02 -3.75 -6.62
C PRO A 314 18.12 -3.27 -5.67
N ASP A 315 18.26 -3.93 -4.52
CA ASP A 315 19.33 -3.71 -3.53
C ASP A 315 19.41 -2.29 -2.92
N THR A 316 18.41 -1.44 -3.13
CA THR A 316 18.22 -0.21 -2.34
C THR A 316 17.38 -0.53 -1.10
N GLU A 317 17.77 0.03 0.04
CA GLU A 317 17.11 -0.12 1.36
C GLU A 317 17.14 1.23 2.07
N SER A 318 16.20 1.46 2.99
CA SER A 318 16.21 2.65 3.82
C SER A 318 17.25 2.54 4.94
N SER A 319 17.64 3.70 5.49
CA SER A 319 18.55 3.74 6.64
C SER A 319 17.78 3.44 7.93
N PRO A 320 18.34 2.66 8.87
CA PRO A 320 17.69 2.46 10.16
C PRO A 320 17.55 3.81 10.90
N VAL A 321 16.42 4.00 11.58
CA VAL A 321 16.14 5.18 12.40
C VAL A 321 16.23 4.87 13.89
N VAL A 322 16.70 5.83 14.68
CA VAL A 322 16.63 5.76 16.15
C VAL A 322 15.32 6.38 16.60
N THR A 323 14.37 5.55 17.01
CA THR A 323 13.04 5.97 17.46
C THR A 323 12.44 4.92 18.40
N PRO A 324 11.59 5.28 19.37
CA PRO A 324 10.81 4.29 20.10
C PRO A 324 9.94 3.48 19.14
N THR A 325 10.03 2.15 19.21
CA THR A 325 9.30 1.25 18.30
C THR A 325 7.83 1.11 18.66
N GLN A 326 7.45 1.42 19.90
CA GLN A 326 6.07 1.30 20.40
C GLN A 326 5.71 2.51 21.26
N TRP A 327 4.55 3.07 20.97
CA TRP A 327 3.97 4.23 21.63
C TRP A 327 2.66 3.87 22.31
N LEU A 328 2.41 4.42 23.48
CA LEU A 328 1.08 4.48 24.08
C LEU A 328 0.44 5.80 23.68
N ILE A 329 -0.64 5.72 22.92
CA ILE A 329 -1.48 6.85 22.54
C ILE A 329 -2.64 6.94 23.51
N SER A 330 -2.99 8.16 23.91
CA SER A 330 -4.10 8.48 24.79
C SER A 330 -5.00 9.54 24.19
N GLY A 331 -6.32 9.38 24.35
CA GLY A 331 -7.29 10.39 23.96
C GLY A 331 -8.72 9.88 23.90
N PHE A 332 -9.69 10.73 23.55
CA PHE A 332 -9.52 12.14 23.10
C PHE A 332 -9.58 13.14 24.24
N TYR A 333 -8.91 14.29 24.06
CA TYR A 333 -9.05 15.48 24.90
C TYR A 333 -9.75 16.58 24.10
N GLU A 334 -10.84 17.12 24.62
CA GLU A 334 -11.73 18.07 23.93
C GLU A 334 -11.16 19.50 23.86
N ASN A 335 -11.66 20.29 22.91
CA ASN A 335 -11.24 21.69 22.66
C ASN A 335 -9.74 21.84 22.34
N GLY A 336 -9.17 20.83 21.69
CA GLY A 336 -7.76 20.79 21.30
C GLY A 336 -7.41 21.73 20.14
N ASP A 337 -8.39 22.36 19.51
CA ASP A 337 -8.26 23.38 18.45
C ASP A 337 -8.29 24.82 18.96
N ASP A 338 -8.43 25.03 20.27
CA ASP A 338 -8.21 26.32 20.91
C ASP A 338 -6.80 26.36 21.53
N TRP A 339 -6.03 27.39 21.22
CA TRP A 339 -4.62 27.46 21.60
C TRP A 339 -4.41 27.50 23.12
N ASP A 340 -5.27 28.20 23.85
CA ASP A 340 -5.15 28.29 25.31
C ASP A 340 -5.55 26.97 25.98
N ASN A 341 -6.61 26.31 25.50
CA ASN A 341 -7.02 24.98 25.94
C ASN A 341 -5.96 23.92 25.60
N PHE A 342 -5.38 23.96 24.40
CA PHE A 342 -4.31 23.05 24.00
C PHE A 342 -3.08 23.17 24.92
N ASN A 343 -2.79 24.37 25.41
CA ASN A 343 -1.69 24.61 26.35
C ASN A 343 -2.04 24.29 27.81
N THR A 344 -3.32 24.11 28.14
CA THR A 344 -3.74 23.69 29.47
C THR A 344 -3.28 22.26 29.74
N ALA A 345 -2.75 22.04 30.95
CA ALA A 345 -2.24 20.74 31.37
C ALA A 345 -3.40 19.77 31.57
N GLU A 346 -3.30 18.61 30.91
CA GLU A 346 -4.21 17.49 31.14
C GLU A 346 -3.66 16.58 32.24
N GLU A 347 -4.54 15.82 32.91
CA GLU A 347 -4.12 14.95 34.02
C GLU A 347 -3.02 13.96 33.64
N ILE A 348 -3.03 13.51 32.38
CA ILE A 348 -2.05 12.57 31.83
C ILE A 348 -0.62 13.09 31.84
N GLU A 349 -0.42 14.41 31.77
CA GLU A 349 0.91 15.03 31.85
C GLU A 349 1.58 14.78 33.22
N SER A 350 0.79 14.45 34.26
CA SER A 350 1.27 14.22 35.63
C SER A 350 1.39 12.75 36.03
N ILE A 351 0.89 11.82 35.20
CA ILE A 351 0.86 10.39 35.50
C ILE A 351 2.10 9.72 34.89
N PRO A 352 2.90 8.97 35.67
CA PRO A 352 4.02 8.21 35.13
C PRO A 352 3.57 7.23 34.04
N LEU A 353 4.31 7.13 32.93
CA LEU A 353 3.92 6.29 31.77
C LEU A 353 3.55 4.85 32.16
N ASP A 354 4.29 4.24 33.08
CA ASP A 354 4.06 2.86 33.53
C ASP A 354 2.68 2.68 34.22
N GLN A 355 2.05 3.77 34.63
CA GLN A 355 0.76 3.80 35.29
C GLN A 355 -0.39 4.16 34.34
N TRP A 356 -0.13 4.62 33.12
CA TRP A 356 -1.19 5.09 32.19
C TRP A 356 -2.30 4.05 32.00
N THR A 357 -1.95 2.83 31.61
CA THR A 357 -2.95 1.77 31.36
C THR A 357 -3.73 1.39 32.61
N ALA A 358 -3.09 1.39 33.78
CA ALA A 358 -3.76 1.06 35.04
C ALA A 358 -4.66 2.22 35.52
N HIS A 359 -4.26 3.46 35.27
CA HIS A 359 -5.00 4.65 35.67
C HIS A 359 -6.30 4.80 34.88
N PHE A 360 -6.25 4.53 33.58
CA PHE A 360 -7.39 4.64 32.66
C PHE A 360 -8.08 3.29 32.40
N SER A 361 -8.02 2.34 33.35
CA SER A 361 -8.52 0.98 33.12
C SER A 361 -10.03 0.89 32.89
N ASP A 362 -10.78 1.91 33.32
CA ASP A 362 -12.23 1.96 33.18
C ASP A 362 -12.69 2.28 31.75
N ASP A 363 -11.83 2.90 30.93
CA ASP A 363 -12.06 3.13 29.51
C ASP A 363 -11.08 2.30 28.67
N THR A 364 -11.59 1.17 28.17
CA THR A 364 -10.79 0.17 27.44
C THR A 364 -10.16 0.71 26.15
N TYR A 365 -10.68 1.81 25.59
CA TYR A 365 -10.20 2.37 24.32
C TYR A 365 -9.55 3.73 24.46
N PHE A 366 -9.35 4.22 25.68
CA PHE A 366 -8.68 5.49 25.95
C PHE A 366 -7.17 5.42 25.78
N ILE A 367 -6.56 4.25 26.06
CA ILE A 367 -5.13 4.01 25.87
C ILE A 367 -4.93 2.91 24.82
N ARG A 368 -4.19 3.23 23.76
CA ARG A 368 -3.88 2.28 22.69
C ARG A 368 -2.40 2.20 22.40
N LYS A 369 -1.95 1.00 22.10
CA LYS A 369 -0.57 0.74 21.69
C LYS A 369 -0.45 0.82 20.18
N VAL A 370 0.46 1.66 19.71
CA VAL A 370 0.74 1.87 18.29
C VAL A 370 2.21 1.60 18.04
N SER A 371 2.52 0.83 17.00
CA SER A 371 3.90 0.62 16.57
C SER A 371 4.33 1.76 15.66
N ALA A 372 5.53 2.30 15.89
CA ALA A 372 6.10 3.26 14.96
C ALA A 372 6.56 2.54 13.69
N ASN A 373 6.38 3.19 12.53
CA ASN A 373 6.91 2.71 11.25
C ASN A 373 7.91 3.74 10.72
N ARG A 374 9.21 3.46 10.77
CA ARG A 374 10.26 4.38 10.25
C ARG A 374 10.14 5.81 10.81
N GLY A 375 9.85 5.88 12.12
CA GLY A 375 9.61 7.12 12.85
C GLY A 375 8.16 7.61 12.81
N TRP A 376 7.32 7.12 11.91
CA TRP A 376 5.92 7.52 11.80
C TRP A 376 5.05 7.00 12.94
N ILE A 377 4.18 7.87 13.43
CA ILE A 377 3.13 7.62 14.42
C ILE A 377 1.84 8.18 13.82
N ASP A 378 0.84 7.33 13.57
CA ASP A 378 -0.47 7.75 13.04
C ASP A 378 -1.49 7.81 14.19
N PHE A 379 -1.82 9.03 14.61
CA PHE A 379 -2.79 9.28 15.69
C PHE A 379 -4.21 8.97 15.24
N ARG A 380 -4.51 9.18 13.96
CA ARG A 380 -5.84 8.90 13.40
C ARG A 380 -6.14 7.41 13.34
N PHE A 381 -5.15 6.58 13.01
CA PHE A 381 -5.30 5.13 12.98
C PHE A 381 -4.76 4.45 14.24
N SER A 382 -4.87 5.13 15.38
CA SER A 382 -4.42 4.66 16.70
C SER A 382 -5.31 3.57 17.33
N GLY A 383 -6.54 3.41 16.83
CA GLY A 383 -7.56 2.54 17.40
C GLY A 383 -8.24 3.12 18.64
N ILE A 384 -8.00 4.38 18.98
CA ILE A 384 -8.71 5.09 20.04
C ILE A 384 -10.19 5.16 19.66
N ASP A 385 -11.05 4.82 20.62
CA ASP A 385 -12.51 4.71 20.48
C ASP A 385 -12.95 4.16 19.10
N PRO A 386 -12.93 2.85 18.86
CA PRO A 386 -13.26 2.28 17.56
C PRO A 386 -14.73 2.47 17.14
N GLN A 387 -15.58 3.03 18.00
CA GLN A 387 -16.97 3.35 17.64
C GLN A 387 -17.11 4.77 17.11
N LEU A 388 -16.12 5.63 17.36
CA LEU A 388 -16.16 7.03 16.95
C LEU A 388 -16.02 7.16 15.43
N HIS A 389 -16.90 7.94 14.80
CA HIS A 389 -16.73 8.32 13.40
C HIS A 389 -15.56 9.29 13.26
N ALA A 390 -14.78 9.15 12.17
CA ALA A 390 -13.63 10.01 11.89
C ALA A 390 -13.98 11.51 11.90
N GLY A 391 -15.22 11.86 11.55
CA GLY A 391 -15.76 13.23 11.62
C GLY A 391 -15.69 13.91 12.98
N HIS A 392 -15.55 13.12 14.05
CA HIS A 392 -15.43 13.65 15.40
C HIS A 392 -13.97 13.77 15.85
N PHE A 393 -12.99 13.70 14.95
CA PHE A 393 -11.57 13.82 15.33
C PHE A 393 -11.11 15.27 15.37
N ALA A 394 -11.78 16.16 14.62
CA ALA A 394 -11.47 17.58 14.62
C ALA A 394 -11.81 18.22 15.97
N GLY A 395 -11.02 19.22 16.37
CA GLY A 395 -11.25 19.93 17.63
C GLY A 395 -10.72 19.22 18.87
N ARG A 396 -9.90 18.18 18.69
CA ARG A 396 -9.41 17.32 19.77
C ARG A 396 -7.90 17.17 19.73
N SER A 397 -7.35 16.79 20.86
CA SER A 397 -5.95 16.41 21.00
C SER A 397 -5.78 14.99 21.52
N MET A 398 -4.59 14.46 21.29
CA MET A 398 -4.12 13.17 21.77
C MET A 398 -2.72 13.34 22.35
N TYR A 399 -2.37 12.46 23.27
CA TYR A 399 -0.99 12.30 23.72
C TYR A 399 -0.40 11.02 23.16
N ALA A 400 0.90 11.00 22.94
CA ALA A 400 1.67 9.79 22.70
C ALA A 400 2.88 9.76 23.63
N SER A 401 3.12 8.63 24.28
CA SER A 401 4.29 8.47 25.15
C SER A 401 5.01 7.16 24.89
N ALA A 402 6.33 7.21 24.98
CA ALA A 402 7.20 6.06 24.74
C ALA A 402 8.53 6.17 25.48
N ILE A 403 9.22 5.03 25.55
CA ILE A 403 10.52 4.90 26.21
C ILE A 403 11.57 4.51 25.18
N LEU A 404 12.77 5.11 25.30
CA LEU A 404 13.98 4.63 24.65
C LEU A 404 15.11 4.54 25.66
N ASP A 405 15.74 3.38 25.76
CA ASP A 405 16.94 3.21 26.57
C ASP A 405 18.18 3.69 25.81
N SER A 406 19.04 4.44 26.48
CA SER A 406 20.37 4.82 25.99
C SER A 406 21.45 4.11 26.80
N ASP A 407 22.51 3.66 26.14
CA ASP A 407 23.67 3.04 26.78
C ASP A 407 24.60 4.06 27.47
N VAL A 408 24.52 5.32 27.04
CA VAL A 408 25.32 6.45 27.53
C VAL A 408 24.49 7.73 27.63
N ASP A 409 25.01 8.72 28.37
CA ASP A 409 24.55 10.10 28.21
C ASP A 409 25.01 10.60 26.83
N LYS A 410 24.10 11.16 26.03
CA LYS A 410 24.43 11.70 24.71
C LYS A 410 23.51 12.84 24.30
N ASP A 411 24.11 13.84 23.67
CA ASP A 411 23.36 14.90 22.99
C ASP A 411 22.94 14.39 21.61
N MET A 412 21.68 14.60 21.26
CA MET A 412 21.08 14.21 19.98
C MET A 412 20.24 15.36 19.43
N THR A 413 19.85 15.23 18.17
CA THR A 413 18.85 16.12 17.56
C THR A 413 17.57 15.32 17.32
N LEU A 414 16.46 15.73 17.93
CA LEU A 414 15.15 15.22 17.55
C LEU A 414 14.71 15.90 16.25
N ARG A 415 14.62 15.14 15.16
CA ARG A 415 13.87 15.51 13.96
C ARG A 415 12.41 15.13 14.18
N LEU A 416 11.56 16.13 14.24
CA LEU A 416 10.12 15.97 14.40
C LEU A 416 9.41 16.58 13.19
N SER A 417 8.58 15.78 12.52
CA SER A 417 7.68 16.26 11.49
C SER A 417 6.24 16.06 11.90
N PHE A 418 5.40 17.07 11.76
CA PHE A 418 4.05 17.07 12.35
C PHE A 418 3.12 18.05 11.64
N ASP A 419 1.83 17.83 11.87
CA ASP A 419 0.69 18.68 11.49
C ASP A 419 -0.45 18.34 12.48
N ASP A 420 -1.07 19.28 13.21
CA ASP A 420 -0.91 20.73 13.19
C ASP A 420 -0.04 21.26 14.35
N TRP A 421 -0.51 21.20 15.60
CA TRP A 421 0.20 21.71 16.78
C TRP A 421 0.86 20.58 17.56
N PHE A 422 1.97 20.91 18.22
CA PHE A 422 2.74 19.91 18.94
C PHE A 422 3.36 20.42 20.24
N LYS A 423 3.37 19.58 21.27
CA LYS A 423 4.19 19.75 22.49
C LYS A 423 5.08 18.53 22.66
N VAL A 424 6.33 18.74 23.09
CA VAL A 424 7.29 17.66 23.35
C VAL A 424 7.86 17.82 24.74
N TRP A 425 7.83 16.75 25.52
CA TRP A 425 8.58 16.61 26.75
C TRP A 425 9.59 15.47 26.65
N VAL A 426 10.74 15.67 27.26
CA VAL A 426 11.79 14.66 27.41
C VAL A 426 12.10 14.53 28.90
N ASN A 427 11.98 13.32 29.44
CA ASN A 427 12.24 13.03 30.85
C ASN A 427 11.46 13.97 31.81
N GLY A 428 10.21 14.26 31.47
CA GLY A 428 9.31 15.12 32.24
C GLY A 428 9.55 16.63 32.09
N GLN A 429 10.54 17.06 31.31
CA GLN A 429 10.79 18.47 31.03
C GLN A 429 10.21 18.86 29.67
N LEU A 430 9.37 19.90 29.64
CA LEU A 430 8.87 20.46 28.39
C LEU A 430 10.03 21.05 27.59
N VAL A 431 10.26 20.52 26.40
CA VAL A 431 11.32 20.96 25.49
C VAL A 431 10.80 22.05 24.55
N GLY A 432 9.53 21.99 24.17
CA GLY A 432 8.91 23.06 23.40
C GLY A 432 7.46 22.81 23.04
N THR A 433 6.85 23.86 22.51
CA THR A 433 5.48 23.92 22.00
C THR A 433 5.53 24.66 20.66
N TRP A 434 4.91 24.09 19.63
CA TRP A 434 4.89 24.63 18.28
C TRP A 434 3.45 24.73 17.78
N GLN A 435 3.14 25.85 17.16
CA GLN A 435 1.87 26.14 16.50
C GLN A 435 2.13 26.26 15.01
N ASN A 436 1.52 25.38 14.22
CA ASN A 436 1.55 25.43 12.78
C ASN A 436 0.16 25.06 12.26
N ASP A 437 -0.46 25.99 11.52
CA ASP A 437 -1.86 25.89 11.11
C ASP A 437 -1.99 25.62 9.59
N SER A 438 -0.87 25.42 8.88
CA SER A 438 -0.84 25.58 7.43
C SER A 438 -0.33 24.38 6.65
N ASN A 439 0.67 23.65 7.16
CA ASN A 439 1.30 22.58 6.39
C ASN A 439 2.11 21.64 7.27
N PHE A 440 2.26 20.39 6.83
CA PHE A 440 3.25 19.46 7.39
C PHE A 440 4.66 20.10 7.41
N GLU A 441 5.22 20.26 8.62
CA GLU A 441 6.51 20.91 8.84
C GLU A 441 7.50 19.93 9.48
N THR A 442 8.79 20.15 9.27
CA THR A 442 9.86 19.43 9.98
C THR A 442 10.73 20.41 10.77
N ILE A 443 10.83 20.18 12.07
CA ILE A 443 11.69 20.92 12.99
C ILE A 443 12.80 20.03 13.55
N ARG A 444 13.86 20.67 14.07
CA ARG A 444 14.99 20.00 14.73
C ARG A 444 15.22 20.58 16.11
N ILE A 445 15.19 19.73 17.12
CA ILE A 445 15.21 20.12 18.53
C ILE A 445 16.41 19.45 19.21
N PRO A 446 17.35 20.20 19.81
CA PRO A 446 18.41 19.62 20.62
C PRO A 446 17.81 18.91 21.84
N VAL A 447 18.17 17.65 22.05
CA VAL A 447 17.73 16.84 23.20
C VAL A 447 18.92 16.12 23.81
N GLN A 448 18.88 15.91 25.13
CA GLN A 448 19.88 15.14 25.84
C GLN A 448 19.28 13.84 26.35
N LEU A 449 19.81 12.71 25.88
CA LEU A 449 19.50 11.42 26.44
C LEU A 449 20.39 11.12 27.62
N LYS A 450 19.80 10.58 28.68
CA LYS A 450 20.51 10.03 29.82
C LYS A 450 20.79 8.55 29.60
N LYS A 451 21.87 8.05 30.17
CA LYS A 451 22.12 6.62 30.29
C LYS A 451 20.96 5.95 31.03
N GLY A 452 20.43 4.88 30.45
CA GLY A 452 19.24 4.19 30.90
C GLY A 452 17.98 4.74 30.23
N ARG A 453 16.88 4.73 30.97
CA ARG A 453 15.54 5.06 30.50
C ARG A 453 15.40 6.53 30.13
N ASN A 454 14.96 6.81 28.91
CA ASN A 454 14.47 8.12 28.49
C ASN A 454 13.00 8.04 28.10
N GLU A 455 12.19 8.92 28.68
CA GLU A 455 10.76 9.00 28.40
C GLU A 455 10.45 10.21 27.51
N PHE A 456 9.67 9.97 26.46
CA PHE A 456 9.18 11.01 25.55
C PHE A 456 7.67 11.10 25.71
N LEU A 457 7.16 12.31 25.90
CA LEU A 457 5.73 12.61 25.85
C LEU A 457 5.51 13.62 24.73
N LEU A 458 4.47 13.37 23.95
CA LEU A 458 4.03 14.20 22.84
C LEU A 458 2.57 14.56 23.06
N LYS A 459 2.18 15.79 22.72
CA LYS A 459 0.76 16.19 22.55
C LYS A 459 0.60 16.69 21.13
N SER A 460 -0.38 16.18 20.41
CA SER A 460 -0.75 16.62 19.07
C SER A 460 -2.23 16.91 19.03
N ASN A 461 -2.66 17.85 18.20
CA ASN A 461 -4.07 18.05 17.89
C ASN A 461 -4.37 17.82 16.41
N ASN A 462 -5.65 17.90 16.09
CA ASN A 462 -6.16 17.90 14.74
C ASN A 462 -7.09 19.11 14.60
N ILE A 463 -6.60 20.18 13.97
CA ILE A 463 -7.41 21.40 13.80
C ILE A 463 -8.20 21.34 12.51
N GLY A 464 -9.23 22.18 12.42
CA GLY A 464 -9.93 22.41 11.17
C GLY A 464 -10.82 21.24 10.78
N HIS A 465 -10.34 20.38 9.88
CA HIS A 465 -11.17 19.37 9.23
C HIS A 465 -10.81 17.95 9.65
N GLU A 466 -11.82 17.09 9.80
CA GLU A 466 -11.67 15.67 10.13
C GLU A 466 -10.86 14.83 9.11
N TRP A 467 -10.40 15.43 8.01
CA TRP A 467 -9.63 14.79 6.94
C TRP A 467 -8.14 15.16 6.96
N ASN A 468 -7.73 16.03 7.88
CA ASN A 468 -6.34 16.42 8.03
C ASN A 468 -5.44 15.23 8.40
N SER A 469 -4.15 15.40 8.07
CA SER A 469 -3.09 14.46 8.39
C SER A 469 -2.80 14.51 9.88
N TRP A 470 -3.33 13.58 10.67
CA TRP A 470 -2.99 13.50 12.09
C TRP A 470 -1.89 12.46 12.34
N VAL A 471 -0.67 12.84 11.97
CA VAL A 471 0.51 11.98 12.03
C VAL A 471 1.72 12.76 12.53
N ALA A 472 2.70 12.06 13.09
CA ALA A 472 4.02 12.61 13.37
C ALA A 472 5.13 11.67 12.89
N ASN A 473 6.28 12.22 12.51
CA ASN A 473 7.51 11.47 12.30
C ASN A 473 8.53 11.88 13.37
N PHE A 474 8.88 10.96 14.28
CA PHE A 474 9.79 11.16 15.40
C PHE A 474 11.07 10.35 15.18
N VAL A 475 12.20 11.02 14.95
CA VAL A 475 13.52 10.38 14.75
C VAL A 475 14.60 11.14 15.50
N LEU A 476 15.47 10.41 16.21
CA LEU A 476 16.66 10.96 16.88
C LEU A 476 17.88 10.81 15.97
N GLU A 477 18.52 11.93 15.63
CA GLU A 477 19.70 12.08 14.75
C GLU A 477 20.99 12.31 15.55
#